data_AF-A0A2C9KNH5-F1
#
_entry.id   AF-A0A2C9KNH5-F1
#
_cell.length_a   1.000
_cell.length_b   1.000
_cell.length_c   1.000
_cell.angle_alpha   90.00
_cell.angle_beta   90.00
_cell.angle_gamma   90.00
#
_symmetry.space_group_name_H-M   'P 1'
#
loop_
_entity.id
_entity.type
_entity.pdbx_description
1 polymer ?
#
loop_
_entity_poly.entity_id
_entity_poly.type
_entity_poly.pdbx_seq_one_letter_code
_entity_poly.pdbx_strand_id
1 'polypeptide(L)'
;MIAASLAGAGYLIYYVTAFSTEYGQENQVSSGTSSWLLLLVNYLPSITITFCNAALPLAYEFLVKLEDYSGHVVVKLTLIRTVVLRLASLVVLCITMYTQINCGSTDACGISTTPSCTPIKCWETSVGQQFYKLAIMDFLAVVLMVFLVELPRRFLTFKFDWWILRSIGPAEFNIPSNVMDLIYGQCLVWLGMLFSPLLPGIVVVKCFLVFYTKKLSALVACPPIKSPYRTSGINRFFMFVLMLAFTLCSLPVLYSIFGFHPSRSCGPFRVQDYMHDCVKTSTSTLPSVLSKSYNFVTSIAVTGSIIIILLVIIYYKTYVTSAHRENAQYYKQQLMRVSDQQNTTTNSGILNVLFT
;
A
#
# COMPACT_ATOMS: atom_id res chain seq x y z
N MET A 1 -4.88 -14.51 16.69
CA MET A 1 -4.84 -15.04 15.31
C MET A 1 -4.17 -14.10 14.30
N ILE A 2 -4.62 -12.85 14.14
CA ILE A 2 -4.03 -11.89 13.17
C ILE A 2 -2.52 -11.73 13.39
N ALA A 3 -2.10 -11.51 14.64
CA ALA A 3 -0.69 -11.43 15.01
C ALA A 3 0.09 -12.71 14.68
N ALA A 4 -0.52 -13.89 14.84
CA ALA A 4 0.11 -15.16 14.48
C ALA A 4 0.26 -15.33 12.96
N SER A 5 -0.77 -14.97 12.16
CA SER A 5 -0.67 -14.99 10.70
C SER A 5 0.33 -13.96 10.17
N LEU A 6 0.42 -12.78 10.80
CA LEU A 6 1.41 -11.75 10.49
C LEU A 6 2.82 -12.21 10.83
N ALA A 7 3.02 -12.79 12.02
CA ALA A 7 4.30 -13.31 12.44
C ALA A 7 4.76 -14.47 11.54
N GLY A 8 3.85 -15.39 11.20
CA GLY A 8 4.14 -16.49 10.28
C GLY A 8 4.50 -16.01 8.87
N ALA A 9 3.71 -15.08 8.31
CA ALA A 9 4.02 -14.50 7.01
C ALA A 9 5.34 -13.70 7.04
N GLY A 10 5.56 -12.91 8.10
CA GLY A 10 6.78 -12.14 8.28
C GLY A 10 8.03 -13.02 8.41
N TYR A 11 7.96 -14.09 9.20
CA TYR A 11 9.04 -15.06 9.34
C TYR A 11 9.34 -15.76 8.01
N LEU A 12 8.31 -16.17 7.27
CA LEU A 12 8.47 -16.79 5.97
C LEU A 12 9.13 -15.84 4.96
N ILE A 13 8.69 -14.58 4.90
CA ILE A 13 9.29 -13.55 4.04
C ILE A 13 10.76 -13.33 4.40
N TYR A 14 11.08 -13.19 5.69
CA TYR A 14 12.45 -13.02 6.17
C TYR A 14 13.35 -14.19 5.74
N TYR A 15 12.92 -15.43 6.03
CA TYR A 15 13.67 -16.64 5.71
C TYR A 15 13.91 -16.79 4.20
N VAL A 16 12.85 -16.65 3.39
CA VAL A 16 12.95 -16.76 1.93
C VAL A 16 13.85 -15.67 1.34
N THR A 17 13.76 -14.45 1.87
CA THR A 17 14.60 -13.34 1.40
C THR A 17 16.07 -13.56 1.74
N ALA A 18 16.38 -13.99 2.97
CA ALA A 18 17.74 -14.34 3.37
C ALA A 18 18.32 -15.46 2.48
N PHE A 19 17.57 -16.55 2.32
CA PHE A 19 17.94 -17.67 1.47
C PHE A 19 18.19 -17.25 0.01
N SER A 20 17.30 -16.42 -0.56
CA SER A 20 17.43 -15.96 -1.95
C SER A 20 18.70 -15.12 -2.19
N THR A 21 19.08 -14.30 -1.21
CA THR A 21 20.25 -13.42 -1.31
C THR A 21 21.54 -14.22 -1.22
N GLU A 22 21.62 -15.18 -0.29
CA GLU A 22 22.78 -16.05 -0.11
C GLU A 22 23.00 -16.93 -1.35
N TYR A 23 21.95 -17.62 -1.80
CA TYR A 23 22.01 -18.47 -2.99
C TYR A 23 22.37 -17.69 -4.25
N GLY A 24 21.87 -16.45 -4.38
CA GLY A 24 22.14 -15.59 -5.53
C GLY A 24 23.59 -15.13 -5.62
N GLN A 25 24.25 -14.92 -4.48
CA GLN A 25 25.66 -14.50 -4.46
C GLN A 25 26.64 -15.66 -4.68
N GLU A 26 26.38 -16.81 -4.06
CA GLU A 26 27.25 -18.00 -4.20
C GLU A 26 27.25 -18.51 -5.64
N ASN A 27 26.07 -18.54 -6.28
CA ASN A 27 25.90 -19.11 -7.62
C ASN A 27 26.11 -18.10 -8.77
N GLN A 28 26.30 -16.81 -8.48
CA GLN A 28 26.76 -15.87 -9.52
C GLN A 28 28.23 -16.09 -9.90
N VAL A 29 29.01 -16.69 -9.00
CA VAL A 29 30.46 -16.93 -9.18
C VAL A 29 30.74 -18.33 -9.75
N SER A 30 29.85 -19.31 -9.50
CA SER A 30 29.97 -20.67 -10.01
C SER A 30 29.27 -20.86 -11.36
N SER A 31 30.06 -21.09 -12.41
CA SER A 31 29.65 -21.21 -13.82
C SER A 31 28.84 -22.48 -14.19
N GLY A 32 28.31 -23.23 -13.21
CA GLY A 32 27.65 -24.53 -13.41
C GLY A 32 26.14 -24.55 -13.18
N THR A 33 25.53 -23.47 -12.68
CA THR A 33 24.12 -23.47 -12.25
C THR A 33 23.18 -23.07 -13.39
N SER A 34 22.09 -23.81 -13.58
CA SER A 34 21.10 -23.51 -14.63
C SER A 34 20.50 -22.10 -14.46
N SER A 35 20.54 -21.27 -15.51
CA SER A 35 20.11 -19.86 -15.46
C SER A 35 18.63 -19.71 -15.04
N TRP A 36 17.80 -20.69 -15.35
CA TRP A 36 16.38 -20.68 -14.99
C TRP A 36 16.14 -20.88 -13.48
N LEU A 37 16.91 -21.74 -12.83
CA LEU A 37 16.83 -21.95 -11.38
C LEU A 37 17.23 -20.67 -10.62
N LEU A 38 18.30 -20.01 -11.06
CA LEU A 38 18.74 -18.75 -10.48
C LEU A 38 17.67 -17.65 -10.59
N LEU A 39 16.97 -17.57 -11.73
CA LEU A 39 15.84 -16.64 -11.90
C LEU A 39 14.71 -16.95 -10.92
N LEU A 40 14.32 -18.22 -10.78
CA LEU A 40 13.24 -18.63 -9.90
C LEU A 40 13.55 -18.30 -8.43
N VAL A 41 14.76 -18.60 -7.97
CA VAL A 41 15.21 -18.27 -6.60
C VAL A 41 15.21 -16.76 -6.37
N ASN A 42 15.62 -15.97 -7.36
CA ASN A 42 15.63 -14.51 -7.30
C ASN A 42 14.24 -13.87 -7.23
N TYR A 43 13.20 -14.54 -7.75
CA TYR A 43 11.81 -14.09 -7.68
C TYR A 43 11.06 -14.65 -6.46
N LEU A 44 11.65 -15.63 -5.76
CA LEU A 44 11.03 -16.33 -4.64
C LEU A 44 10.49 -15.39 -3.54
N PRO A 45 11.23 -14.35 -3.08
CA PRO A 45 10.70 -13.42 -2.08
C PRO A 45 9.46 -12.68 -2.56
N SER A 46 9.46 -12.25 -3.82
CA SER A 46 8.32 -11.55 -4.44
C SER A 46 7.11 -12.48 -4.56
N ILE A 47 7.33 -13.72 -5.02
CA ILE A 47 6.29 -14.76 -5.12
C ILE A 47 5.68 -15.01 -3.75
N THR A 48 6.49 -15.20 -2.71
CA THR A 48 6.02 -15.45 -1.35
C THR A 48 5.19 -14.29 -0.80
N ILE A 49 5.65 -13.05 -0.95
CA ILE A 49 4.90 -11.86 -0.49
C ILE A 49 3.55 -11.77 -1.21
N THR A 50 3.55 -11.89 -2.54
CA THR A 50 2.33 -11.82 -3.35
C THR A 50 1.37 -12.95 -2.99
N PHE A 51 1.87 -14.18 -2.79
CA PHE A 51 1.07 -15.32 -2.37
C PHE A 51 0.44 -15.09 -0.99
N CYS A 52 1.21 -14.64 0.01
CA CYS A 52 0.66 -14.32 1.34
C CYS A 52 -0.42 -13.24 1.25
N ASN A 53 -0.18 -12.17 0.47
CA ASN A 53 -1.13 -11.06 0.28
C ASN A 53 -2.41 -11.46 -0.47
N ALA A 54 -2.39 -12.57 -1.21
CA ALA A 54 -3.55 -13.13 -1.90
C ALA A 54 -4.28 -14.20 -1.07
N ALA A 55 -3.55 -15.11 -0.44
CA ALA A 55 -4.10 -16.27 0.27
C ALA A 55 -4.67 -15.90 1.65
N LEU A 56 -4.01 -15.02 2.41
CA LEU A 56 -4.44 -14.69 3.77
C LEU A 56 -5.77 -13.93 3.83
N PRO A 57 -6.07 -12.96 2.93
CA PRO A 57 -7.40 -12.36 2.89
C PRO A 57 -8.51 -13.38 2.66
N LEU A 58 -8.29 -14.38 1.78
CA LEU A 58 -9.25 -15.47 1.57
C LEU A 58 -9.43 -16.32 2.82
N ALA A 59 -8.35 -16.61 3.54
CA ALA A 59 -8.43 -17.33 4.81
C ALA A 59 -9.19 -16.52 5.88
N TYR A 60 -9.02 -15.20 5.92
CA TYR A 60 -9.78 -14.34 6.83
C TYR A 60 -11.27 -14.32 6.50
N GLU A 61 -11.66 -14.34 5.22
CA GLU A 61 -13.07 -14.45 4.84
C GLU A 61 -13.72 -15.74 5.34
N PHE A 62 -13.00 -16.88 5.23
CA PHE A 62 -13.48 -18.14 5.79
C PHE A 62 -13.60 -18.08 7.31
N LEU A 63 -12.62 -17.46 7.97
CA LEU A 63 -12.58 -17.43 9.43
C LEU A 63 -13.61 -16.49 10.04
N VAL A 64 -13.94 -15.39 9.36
CA VAL A 64 -15.01 -14.49 9.81
C VAL A 64 -16.39 -15.16 9.72
N LYS A 65 -16.58 -16.19 8.89
CA LYS A 65 -17.81 -17.00 8.95
C LYS A 65 -17.96 -17.79 10.25
N LEU A 66 -16.87 -17.98 11.00
CA LEU A 66 -16.87 -18.64 12.31
C LEU A 66 -16.99 -17.63 13.46
N GLU A 67 -16.62 -16.37 13.23
CA GLU A 67 -16.74 -15.28 14.19
C GLU A 67 -18.10 -14.59 13.95
N ASP A 68 -19.17 -14.97 14.66
CA ASP A 68 -20.55 -14.43 14.53
C ASP A 68 -20.67 -12.90 14.76
N TYR A 69 -20.13 -12.11 13.83
CA TYR A 69 -20.14 -10.64 13.85
C TYR A 69 -21.22 -10.07 12.92
N SER A 70 -21.69 -8.86 13.21
CA SER A 70 -22.60 -8.13 12.33
C SER A 70 -21.94 -7.78 10.98
N GLY A 71 -22.68 -7.87 9.88
CA GLY A 71 -22.13 -7.76 8.52
C GLY A 71 -21.33 -6.48 8.22
N HIS A 72 -21.70 -5.34 8.79
CA HIS A 72 -20.95 -4.09 8.61
C HIS A 72 -19.63 -4.05 9.39
N VAL A 73 -19.55 -4.73 10.54
CA VAL A 73 -18.33 -4.85 11.33
C VAL A 73 -17.38 -5.83 10.65
N VAL A 74 -17.91 -6.94 10.12
CA VAL A 74 -17.18 -7.95 9.33
C VAL A 74 -16.39 -7.30 8.19
N VAL A 75 -17.06 -6.56 7.30
CA VAL A 75 -16.40 -5.94 6.14
C VAL A 75 -15.29 -4.98 6.56
N LYS A 76 -15.52 -4.15 7.59
CA LYS A 76 -14.49 -3.22 8.08
C LYS A 76 -13.31 -3.95 8.71
N LEU A 77 -13.57 -4.98 9.52
CA LEU A 77 -12.54 -5.74 10.20
C LEU A 77 -11.68 -6.52 9.19
N THR A 78 -12.29 -7.15 8.18
CA THR A 78 -11.59 -7.83 7.08
C THR A 78 -10.72 -6.87 6.29
N LEU A 79 -11.20 -5.64 6.03
CA LEU A 79 -10.41 -4.62 5.36
C LEU A 79 -9.22 -4.16 6.19
N ILE A 80 -9.41 -3.90 7.49
CA ILE A 80 -8.32 -3.54 8.39
C ILE A 80 -7.27 -4.66 8.45
N ARG A 81 -7.71 -5.92 8.60
CA ARG A 81 -6.82 -7.10 8.59
C ARG A 81 -5.99 -7.18 7.31
N THR A 82 -6.62 -6.96 6.16
CA THR A 82 -5.97 -6.99 4.85
C THR A 82 -4.96 -5.84 4.66
N VAL A 83 -5.29 -4.64 5.14
CA VAL A 83 -4.38 -3.47 5.11
C VAL A 83 -3.16 -3.73 5.98
N VAL A 84 -3.38 -4.15 7.23
CA VAL A 84 -2.29 -4.40 8.18
C VAL A 84 -1.36 -5.46 7.63
N LEU A 85 -1.90 -6.53 7.02
CA LEU A 85 -1.09 -7.55 6.37
C LEU A 85 -0.19 -6.98 5.27
N ARG A 86 -0.75 -6.26 4.30
CA ARG A 86 -0.01 -5.76 3.14
C ARG A 86 1.07 -4.75 3.54
N LEU A 87 0.74 -3.84 4.45
CA LEU A 87 1.71 -2.87 4.97
C LEU A 87 2.79 -3.57 5.81
N ALA A 88 2.43 -4.53 6.66
CA ALA A 88 3.40 -5.30 7.44
C ALA A 88 4.35 -6.10 6.54
N SER A 89 3.87 -6.72 5.46
CA SER A 89 4.75 -7.42 4.52
C SER A 89 5.77 -6.49 3.86
N LEU A 90 5.39 -5.26 3.51
CA LEU A 90 6.34 -4.25 3.01
C LEU A 90 7.34 -3.82 4.07
N VAL A 91 6.88 -3.62 5.31
CA VAL A 91 7.75 -3.26 6.44
C VAL A 91 8.76 -4.36 6.72
N VAL A 92 8.32 -5.63 6.76
CA VAL A 92 9.21 -6.79 6.93
C VAL A 92 10.23 -6.88 5.80
N LEU A 93 9.82 -6.66 4.55
CA LEU A 93 10.74 -6.62 3.42
C LEU A 93 11.80 -5.50 3.59
N CYS A 94 11.38 -4.30 3.98
CA CYS A 94 12.29 -3.17 4.22
C CYS A 94 13.26 -3.46 5.37
N ILE A 95 12.79 -4.03 6.48
CA ILE A 95 13.63 -4.42 7.63
C ILE A 95 14.62 -5.51 7.22
N THR A 96 14.16 -6.52 6.46
CA THR A 96 15.02 -7.61 6.00
C THR A 96 16.13 -7.08 5.09
N MET A 97 15.78 -6.20 4.14
CA MET A 97 16.77 -5.53 3.30
C MET A 97 17.72 -4.67 4.13
N TYR A 98 17.23 -3.90 5.09
CA TYR A 98 18.06 -3.13 6.03
C TYR A 98 19.10 -4.02 6.74
N THR A 99 18.69 -5.18 7.25
CA THR A 99 19.60 -6.12 7.92
C THR A 99 20.63 -6.72 6.97
N GLN A 100 20.27 -6.94 5.69
CA GLN A 100 21.20 -7.45 4.67
C GLN A 100 22.18 -6.36 4.18
N ILE A 101 21.78 -5.09 4.21
CA ILE A 101 22.64 -3.96 3.82
C ILE A 101 23.70 -3.71 4.88
N ASN A 102 23.31 -3.70 6.16
CA ASN A 102 24.22 -3.50 7.29
C ASN A 102 24.92 -4.80 7.75
N CYS A 103 24.76 -5.87 6.99
CA CYS A 103 25.40 -7.15 7.26
C CYS A 103 26.93 -7.04 7.22
N GLY A 104 27.60 -7.64 8.20
CA GLY A 104 29.07 -7.61 8.30
C GLY A 104 29.64 -6.23 8.66
N SER A 105 28.79 -5.30 9.13
CA SER A 105 29.26 -4.03 9.66
C SER A 105 30.14 -4.27 10.89
N THR A 106 31.35 -3.74 10.84
CA THR A 106 32.26 -3.69 11.99
C THR A 106 32.23 -2.31 12.60
N ASP A 107 32.23 -2.26 13.93
CA ASP A 107 32.30 -1.01 14.67
C ASP A 107 33.65 -0.33 14.42
N ALA A 108 33.81 0.92 14.88
CA ALA A 108 35.09 1.62 14.84
C ALA A 108 36.24 0.87 15.54
N CYS A 109 35.92 -0.12 16.39
CA CYS A 109 36.85 -1.00 17.09
C CYS A 109 37.16 -2.31 16.33
N GLY A 110 36.55 -2.55 15.15
CA GLY A 110 36.74 -3.78 14.37
C GLY A 110 35.95 -4.99 14.88
N ILE A 111 35.00 -4.77 15.79
CA ILE A 111 34.11 -5.82 16.32
C ILE A 111 32.89 -5.94 15.41
N SER A 112 32.53 -7.15 15.01
CA SER A 112 31.32 -7.40 14.21
C SER A 112 30.07 -7.10 15.04
N THR A 113 29.28 -6.11 14.64
CA THR A 113 27.98 -5.79 15.27
C THR A 113 26.84 -6.63 14.72
N THR A 114 27.03 -7.27 13.57
CA THR A 114 26.01 -8.02 12.85
C THR A 114 26.48 -9.44 12.53
N PRO A 115 25.56 -10.40 12.31
CA PRO A 115 25.92 -11.77 11.99
C PRO A 115 26.80 -11.86 10.74
N SER A 116 27.69 -12.87 10.70
CA SER A 116 28.55 -13.15 9.54
C SER A 116 27.69 -13.53 8.33
N CYS A 117 27.48 -12.58 7.44
CA CYS A 117 26.85 -12.78 6.13
C CYS A 117 27.63 -11.98 5.08
N THR A 118 27.39 -12.28 3.80
CA THR A 118 28.09 -11.62 2.69
C THR A 118 27.40 -10.29 2.32
N PRO A 119 28.09 -9.15 2.44
CA PRO A 119 27.48 -7.85 2.20
C PRO A 119 27.11 -7.67 0.72
N ILE A 120 25.96 -7.03 0.47
CA ILE A 120 25.50 -6.75 -0.89
C ILE A 120 26.34 -5.61 -1.49
N LYS A 121 27.16 -5.92 -2.50
CA LYS A 121 28.06 -4.94 -3.17
C LYS A 121 27.33 -3.76 -3.84
N CYS A 122 26.08 -3.98 -4.28
CA CYS A 122 25.24 -3.00 -5.00
C CYS A 122 23.83 -2.97 -4.44
N TRP A 123 23.72 -2.51 -3.19
CA TRP A 123 22.47 -2.62 -2.46
C TRP A 123 21.33 -1.80 -3.07
N GLU A 124 21.60 -0.60 -3.61
CA GLU A 124 20.58 0.26 -4.20
C GLU A 124 19.89 -0.42 -5.37
N THR A 125 20.70 -1.06 -6.23
CA THR A 125 20.19 -1.81 -7.39
C THR A 125 19.42 -3.04 -6.93
N SER A 126 19.91 -3.75 -5.91
CA SER A 126 19.21 -4.90 -5.34
C SER A 126 17.83 -4.52 -4.81
N VAL A 127 17.74 -3.43 -4.03
CA VAL A 127 16.48 -2.89 -3.50
C VAL A 127 15.52 -2.52 -4.64
N GLY A 128 16.01 -1.79 -5.65
CA GLY A 128 15.21 -1.43 -6.82
C GLY A 128 14.70 -2.65 -7.60
N GLN A 129 15.54 -3.69 -7.76
CA GLN A 129 15.15 -4.95 -8.39
C GLN A 129 14.07 -5.68 -7.58
N GLN A 130 14.12 -5.67 -6.26
CA GLN A 130 13.09 -6.31 -5.45
C GLN A 130 11.73 -5.63 -5.64
N PHE A 131 11.64 -4.30 -5.56
CA PHE A 131 10.38 -3.59 -5.79
C PHE A 131 9.86 -3.77 -7.24
N TYR A 132 10.76 -3.83 -8.21
CA TYR A 132 10.42 -4.14 -9.60
C TYR A 132 9.80 -5.54 -9.75
N LYS A 133 10.44 -6.57 -9.18
CA LYS A 133 9.92 -7.94 -9.19
C LYS A 133 8.57 -8.03 -8.48
N LEU A 134 8.41 -7.39 -7.32
CA LEU A 134 7.14 -7.32 -6.60
C LEU A 134 6.03 -6.70 -7.47
N ALA A 135 6.31 -5.60 -8.18
CA ALA A 135 5.31 -4.95 -9.04
C ALA A 135 4.82 -5.85 -10.19
N ILE A 136 5.73 -6.65 -10.78
CA ILE A 136 5.39 -7.63 -11.82
C ILE A 136 4.60 -8.80 -11.23
N MET A 137 5.03 -9.34 -10.09
CA MET A 137 4.36 -10.47 -9.44
C MET A 137 2.94 -10.07 -8.99
N ASP A 138 2.76 -8.85 -8.49
CA ASP A 138 1.45 -8.29 -8.16
C ASP A 138 0.54 -8.20 -9.39
N PHE A 139 1.05 -7.70 -10.52
CA PHE A 139 0.31 -7.70 -11.78
C PHE A 139 -0.12 -9.11 -12.19
N LEU A 140 0.83 -10.05 -12.20
CA LEU A 140 0.59 -11.43 -12.58
C LEU A 140 -0.46 -12.08 -11.67
N ALA A 141 -0.39 -11.85 -10.35
CA ALA A 141 -1.36 -12.37 -9.41
C ALA A 141 -2.77 -11.83 -9.65
N VAL A 142 -2.92 -10.53 -9.95
CA VAL A 142 -4.24 -9.96 -10.30
C VAL A 142 -4.80 -10.62 -11.56
N VAL A 143 -3.98 -10.78 -12.60
CA VAL A 143 -4.39 -11.44 -13.85
C VAL A 143 -4.79 -12.90 -13.57
N LEU A 144 -3.95 -13.66 -12.87
CA LEU A 144 -4.23 -15.06 -12.54
C LEU A 144 -5.48 -15.21 -11.68
N MET A 145 -5.72 -14.33 -10.70
CA MET A 145 -6.93 -14.37 -9.89
C MET A 145 -8.19 -14.16 -10.74
N VAL A 146 -8.14 -13.24 -11.71
CA VAL A 146 -9.29 -13.02 -12.62
C VAL A 146 -9.53 -14.24 -13.51
N PHE A 147 -8.49 -14.76 -14.17
CA PHE A 147 -8.64 -15.83 -15.15
C PHE A 147 -8.82 -17.23 -14.55
N LEU A 148 -8.21 -17.52 -13.40
CA LEU A 148 -8.26 -18.85 -12.77
C LEU A 148 -9.30 -18.97 -11.66
N VAL A 149 -9.73 -17.85 -11.06
CA VAL A 149 -10.68 -17.88 -9.93
C VAL A 149 -11.98 -17.18 -10.28
N GLU A 150 -11.95 -15.90 -10.64
CA GLU A 150 -13.17 -15.10 -10.82
C GLU A 150 -14.00 -15.59 -12.03
N LEU A 151 -13.39 -15.73 -13.22
CA LEU A 151 -14.08 -16.19 -14.43
C LEU A 151 -14.56 -17.64 -14.36
N PRO A 152 -13.75 -18.62 -13.92
CA PRO A 152 -14.21 -20.01 -13.83
C PRO A 152 -15.31 -20.17 -12.80
N ARG A 153 -15.26 -19.45 -11.67
CA ARG A 153 -16.33 -19.49 -10.65
C ARG A 153 -17.68 -19.07 -11.24
N ARG A 154 -17.70 -18.09 -12.14
CA ARG A 154 -18.94 -17.71 -12.86
C ARG A 154 -19.41 -18.81 -13.80
N PHE A 155 -18.51 -19.39 -14.58
CA PHE A 155 -18.86 -20.47 -15.52
C PHE A 155 -19.41 -21.71 -14.79
N LEU A 156 -18.74 -22.11 -13.70
CA LEU A 156 -19.13 -23.24 -12.86
C LEU A 156 -20.51 -22.99 -12.23
N THR A 157 -20.76 -21.82 -11.65
CA THR A 157 -22.04 -21.51 -10.98
C THR A 157 -23.23 -21.41 -11.93
N PHE A 158 -22.98 -21.14 -13.21
CA PHE A 158 -24.03 -21.17 -14.24
C PHE A 158 -24.34 -22.59 -14.73
N LYS A 159 -23.34 -23.47 -14.82
CA LYS A 159 -23.46 -24.77 -15.46
C LYS A 159 -23.77 -25.93 -14.49
N PHE A 160 -23.33 -25.83 -13.24
CA PHE A 160 -23.46 -26.91 -12.24
C PHE A 160 -24.12 -26.41 -10.96
N ASP A 161 -25.18 -27.09 -10.50
CA ASP A 161 -25.87 -26.80 -9.23
C ASP A 161 -25.41 -27.77 -8.13
N TRP A 162 -24.09 -27.83 -7.89
CA TRP A 162 -23.53 -28.63 -6.80
C TRP A 162 -23.64 -27.87 -5.47
N TRP A 163 -23.95 -28.60 -4.38
CA TRP A 163 -24.11 -28.03 -3.04
C TRP A 163 -22.93 -27.17 -2.58
N ILE A 164 -21.68 -27.58 -2.87
CA ILE A 164 -20.46 -26.81 -2.55
C ILE A 164 -20.43 -25.48 -3.31
N LEU A 165 -20.82 -25.50 -4.58
CA LEU A 165 -20.83 -24.35 -5.46
C LEU A 165 -21.91 -23.33 -5.07
N ARG A 166 -23.04 -23.85 -4.59
CA ARG A 166 -24.14 -23.08 -4.00
C ARG A 166 -23.76 -22.43 -2.68
N SER A 167 -22.85 -23.04 -1.91
CA SER A 167 -22.34 -22.51 -0.64
C SER A 167 -21.26 -21.42 -0.81
N ILE A 168 -20.44 -21.52 -1.87
CA ILE A 168 -19.40 -20.53 -2.20
C ILE A 168 -19.99 -19.29 -2.87
N GLY A 169 -21.00 -19.47 -3.73
CA GLY A 169 -21.67 -18.38 -4.45
C GLY A 169 -20.85 -17.78 -5.60
N PRO A 170 -21.46 -16.89 -6.41
CA PRO A 170 -20.77 -16.17 -7.47
C PRO A 170 -19.72 -15.20 -6.91
N ALA A 171 -18.68 -14.89 -7.69
CA ALA A 171 -17.69 -13.89 -7.30
C ALA A 171 -18.34 -12.49 -7.17
N GLU A 172 -18.22 -11.85 -6.01
CA GLU A 172 -18.71 -10.50 -5.79
C GLU A 172 -17.62 -9.45 -6.06
N PHE A 173 -17.98 -8.35 -6.72
CA PHE A 173 -17.05 -7.27 -7.00
C PHE A 173 -16.82 -6.40 -5.76
N ASN A 174 -15.82 -6.76 -4.97
CA ASN A 174 -15.45 -6.02 -3.76
C ASN A 174 -14.63 -4.77 -4.09
N ILE A 175 -15.30 -3.62 -4.22
CA ILE A 175 -14.64 -2.31 -4.44
C ILE A 175 -13.51 -2.07 -3.41
N PRO A 176 -13.71 -2.30 -2.10
CA PRO A 176 -12.67 -2.00 -1.12
C PRO A 176 -11.38 -2.81 -1.28
N SER A 177 -11.47 -4.10 -1.63
CA SER A 177 -10.30 -4.94 -1.86
C SER A 177 -9.48 -4.47 -3.06
N ASN A 178 -10.15 -4.09 -4.16
CA ASN A 178 -9.49 -3.54 -5.34
C ASN A 178 -8.84 -2.18 -5.06
N VAL A 179 -9.46 -1.33 -4.22
CA VAL A 179 -8.82 -0.07 -3.78
C VAL A 179 -7.58 -0.35 -2.92
N MET A 180 -7.59 -1.40 -2.10
CA MET A 180 -6.38 -1.80 -1.36
C MET A 180 -5.26 -2.31 -2.27
N ASP A 181 -5.58 -2.98 -3.38
CA ASP A 181 -4.58 -3.37 -4.40
C ASP A 181 -3.93 -2.14 -5.01
N LEU A 182 -4.73 -1.09 -5.26
CA LEU A 182 -4.25 0.17 -5.79
C LEU A 182 -3.34 0.91 -4.80
N ILE A 183 -3.74 1.02 -3.53
CA ILE A 183 -2.91 1.66 -2.48
C ILE A 183 -1.59 0.90 -2.30
N TYR A 184 -1.63 -0.43 -2.29
CA TYR A 184 -0.42 -1.25 -2.23
C TYR A 184 0.51 -1.00 -3.42
N GLY A 185 -0.04 -0.91 -4.64
CA GLY A 185 0.71 -0.54 -5.83
C GLY A 185 1.37 0.85 -5.73
N GLN A 186 0.71 1.83 -5.10
CA GLN A 186 1.28 3.16 -4.85
C GLN A 186 2.45 3.09 -3.86
N CYS A 187 2.34 2.27 -2.80
CA CYS A 187 3.45 2.04 -1.87
C CYS A 187 4.70 1.49 -2.56
N LEU A 188 4.54 0.54 -3.48
CA LEU A 188 5.67 -0.01 -4.26
C LEU A 188 6.36 1.08 -5.08
N VAL A 189 5.58 1.99 -5.70
CA VAL A 189 6.15 3.12 -6.43
C VAL A 189 6.90 4.06 -5.48
N TRP A 190 6.31 4.43 -4.35
CA TRP A 190 6.94 5.36 -3.40
C TRP A 190 8.25 4.82 -2.83
N LEU A 191 8.29 3.53 -2.49
CA LEU A 191 9.50 2.88 -1.97
C LEU A 191 10.56 2.66 -3.06
N GLY A 192 10.13 2.30 -4.27
CA GLY A 192 11.03 1.86 -5.33
C GLY A 192 11.50 2.96 -6.29
N MET A 193 10.78 4.08 -6.42
CA MET A 193 11.05 5.09 -7.48
C MET A 193 12.42 5.75 -7.36
N LEU A 194 12.98 5.87 -6.15
CA LEU A 194 14.32 6.40 -5.93
C LEU A 194 15.40 5.49 -6.54
N PHE A 195 15.23 4.17 -6.39
CA PHE A 195 16.20 3.17 -6.81
C PHE A 195 15.97 2.67 -8.24
N SER A 196 14.73 2.72 -8.72
CA SER A 196 14.32 2.34 -10.07
C SER A 196 13.42 3.43 -10.67
N PRO A 197 13.99 4.43 -11.36
CA PRO A 197 13.23 5.58 -11.87
C PRO A 197 12.22 5.21 -12.96
N LEU A 198 12.34 4.03 -13.58
CA LEU A 198 11.39 3.53 -14.58
C LEU A 198 10.15 2.88 -13.94
N LEU A 199 10.19 2.56 -12.64
CA LEU A 199 9.11 1.88 -11.92
C LEU A 199 7.75 2.60 -12.00
N PRO A 200 7.65 3.94 -11.86
CA PRO A 200 6.37 4.64 -12.02
C PRO A 200 5.75 4.42 -13.41
N GLY A 201 6.55 4.44 -14.48
CA GLY A 201 6.07 4.22 -15.84
C GLY A 201 5.50 2.83 -16.04
N ILE A 202 6.17 1.81 -15.49
CA ILE A 202 5.68 0.42 -15.52
C ILE A 202 4.38 0.28 -14.74
N VAL A 203 4.26 0.96 -13.61
CA VAL A 203 3.02 0.92 -12.81
C VAL A 203 1.87 1.65 -13.51
N VAL A 204 2.12 2.69 -14.31
CA VAL A 204 1.07 3.30 -15.16
C VAL A 204 0.55 2.28 -16.18
N VAL A 205 1.44 1.58 -16.88
CA VAL A 205 1.06 0.51 -17.83
C VAL A 205 0.30 -0.60 -17.09
N LYS A 206 0.79 -1.01 -15.90
CA LYS A 206 0.12 -1.97 -15.03
C LYS A 206 -1.31 -1.54 -14.71
N CYS A 207 -1.50 -0.30 -14.24
CA CYS A 207 -2.81 0.23 -13.88
C CYS A 207 -3.78 0.22 -15.07
N PHE A 208 -3.31 0.56 -16.27
CA PHE A 208 -4.12 0.47 -17.49
C PHE A 208 -4.55 -0.97 -17.76
N LEU A 209 -3.63 -1.94 -17.73
CA LEU A 209 -3.94 -3.36 -17.96
C LEU A 209 -4.87 -3.96 -16.89
N VAL A 210 -4.63 -3.62 -15.62
CA VAL A 210 -5.46 -4.05 -14.48
C VAL A 210 -6.87 -3.47 -14.60
N PHE A 211 -7.01 -2.21 -15.04
CA PHE A 211 -8.31 -1.59 -15.25
C PHE A 211 -9.16 -2.39 -16.26
N TYR A 212 -8.61 -2.74 -17.43
CA TYR A 212 -9.37 -3.52 -18.42
C TYR A 212 -9.65 -4.94 -17.94
N THR A 213 -8.69 -5.58 -17.28
CA THR A 213 -8.86 -6.93 -16.71
C THR A 213 -9.97 -6.94 -15.66
N LYS A 214 -10.01 -5.96 -14.75
CA LYS A 214 -11.05 -5.85 -13.72
C LYS A 214 -12.39 -5.38 -14.29
N LYS A 215 -12.40 -4.55 -15.34
CA LYS A 215 -13.62 -4.19 -16.09
C LYS A 215 -14.26 -5.44 -16.72
N LEU A 216 -13.46 -6.31 -17.35
CA LEU A 216 -13.93 -7.58 -17.90
C LEU A 216 -14.55 -8.45 -16.81
N SER A 217 -13.85 -8.60 -15.68
CA SER A 217 -14.37 -9.36 -14.53
C SER A 217 -15.70 -8.80 -14.02
N ALA A 218 -15.78 -7.48 -13.82
CA ALA A 218 -16.99 -6.83 -13.33
C ALA A 218 -18.20 -7.00 -14.27
N LEU A 219 -17.98 -7.03 -15.58
CA LEU A 219 -19.05 -7.17 -16.58
C LEU A 219 -19.47 -8.63 -16.82
N VAL A 220 -18.53 -9.58 -16.73
CA VAL A 220 -18.77 -10.99 -17.10
C VAL A 220 -18.94 -11.88 -15.87
N ALA A 221 -18.07 -11.74 -14.86
CA ALA A 221 -17.98 -12.64 -13.71
C ALA A 221 -18.95 -12.28 -12.57
N CYS A 222 -19.19 -10.99 -12.35
CA CYS A 222 -19.89 -10.51 -11.16
C CYS A 222 -21.37 -10.20 -11.42
N PRO A 223 -22.30 -10.66 -10.55
CA PRO A 223 -23.68 -10.19 -10.58
C PRO A 223 -23.79 -8.75 -10.06
N PRO A 224 -24.88 -8.03 -10.41
CA PRO A 224 -25.09 -6.66 -9.93
C PRO A 224 -25.22 -6.63 -8.40
N ILE A 225 -24.59 -5.63 -7.78
CA ILE A 225 -24.59 -5.43 -6.33
C ILE A 225 -26.02 -5.16 -5.84
N LYS A 226 -26.47 -5.93 -4.83
CA LYS A 226 -27.85 -5.86 -4.30
C LYS A 226 -28.11 -4.69 -3.34
N SER A 227 -27.07 -4.10 -2.75
CA SER A 227 -27.19 -2.91 -1.90
C SER A 227 -26.08 -1.89 -2.18
N PRO A 228 -26.41 -0.64 -2.56
CA PRO A 228 -25.40 0.37 -2.80
C PRO A 228 -24.71 0.77 -1.49
N TYR A 229 -23.37 0.68 -1.46
CA TYR A 229 -22.56 1.13 -0.33
C TYR A 229 -22.71 2.64 -0.11
N ARG A 230 -22.87 3.07 1.16
CA ARG A 230 -22.88 4.49 1.52
C ARG A 230 -21.47 5.10 1.36
N THR A 231 -21.26 5.75 0.22
CA THR A 231 -19.97 6.22 -0.32
C THR A 231 -19.11 7.10 0.60
N SER A 232 -19.72 7.91 1.49
CA SER A 232 -18.99 8.96 2.23
C SER A 232 -18.15 8.46 3.43
N GLY A 233 -18.51 7.32 4.03
CA GLY A 233 -17.75 6.75 5.16
C GLY A 233 -16.48 6.04 4.69
N ILE A 234 -16.60 5.24 3.63
CA ILE A 234 -15.52 4.38 3.12
C ILE A 234 -14.44 5.19 2.43
N ASN A 235 -14.79 6.24 1.68
CA ASN A 235 -13.79 7.10 1.03
C ASN A 235 -12.86 7.79 2.05
N ARG A 236 -13.41 8.24 3.19
CA ARG A 236 -12.59 8.81 4.29
C ARG A 236 -11.62 7.78 4.88
N PHE A 237 -12.05 6.53 5.00
CA PHE A 237 -11.19 5.44 5.45
C PHE A 237 -10.02 5.19 4.47
N PHE A 238 -10.28 5.11 3.16
CA PHE A 238 -9.20 4.94 2.18
C PHE A 238 -8.22 6.10 2.16
N MET A 239 -8.71 7.34 2.23
CA MET A 239 -7.83 8.53 2.29
C MET A 239 -6.95 8.52 3.56
N PHE A 240 -7.50 8.10 4.70
CA PHE A 240 -6.73 7.92 5.92
C PHE A 240 -5.66 6.83 5.78
N VAL A 241 -6.02 5.66 5.23
CA VAL A 241 -5.08 4.55 4.98
C VAL A 241 -3.98 4.97 4.02
N LEU A 242 -4.31 5.69 2.95
CA LEU A 242 -3.35 6.21 1.98
C LEU A 242 -2.35 7.17 2.62
N MET A 243 -2.82 8.08 3.48
CA MET A 243 -1.96 9.00 4.23
C MET A 243 -1.02 8.25 5.18
N LEU A 244 -1.53 7.27 5.92
CA LEU A 244 -0.72 6.42 6.79
C LEU A 244 0.34 5.66 5.98
N ALA A 245 -0.06 5.07 4.86
CA ALA A 245 0.83 4.32 3.99
C ALA A 245 1.93 5.20 3.39
N PHE A 246 1.60 6.43 2.97
CA PHE A 246 2.58 7.39 2.46
C PHE A 246 3.61 7.74 3.54
N THR A 247 3.16 8.08 4.76
CA THR A 247 4.05 8.35 5.88
C THR A 247 4.98 7.16 6.14
N LEU A 248 4.43 5.95 6.25
CA LEU A 248 5.21 4.73 6.47
C LEU A 248 6.23 4.44 5.34
N CYS A 249 5.90 4.73 4.09
CA CYS A 249 6.83 4.55 2.96
C CYS A 249 7.89 5.65 2.87
N SER A 250 7.55 6.88 3.27
CA SER A 250 8.49 8.01 3.22
C SER A 250 9.64 7.86 4.21
N LEU A 251 9.39 7.27 5.39
CA LEU A 251 10.39 7.07 6.45
C LEU A 251 11.63 6.28 5.98
N PRO A 252 11.52 5.04 5.45
CA PRO A 252 12.68 4.29 4.98
C PRO A 252 13.37 4.93 3.78
N VAL A 253 12.62 5.62 2.90
CA VAL A 253 13.21 6.32 1.74
C VAL A 253 14.05 7.52 2.20
N LEU A 254 13.53 8.34 3.12
CA LEU A 254 14.28 9.45 3.70
C LEU A 254 15.50 8.95 4.47
N TYR A 255 15.33 7.90 5.28
CA TYR A 255 16.46 7.27 5.96
C TYR A 255 17.51 6.73 4.99
N SER A 256 17.11 6.23 3.81
CA SER A 256 18.03 5.82 2.74
C SER A 256 18.86 6.94 2.16
N ILE A 257 18.29 8.16 2.07
CA ILE A 257 18.98 9.33 1.52
C ILE A 257 19.97 9.95 2.52
N PHE A 258 19.58 9.97 3.81
CA PHE A 258 20.32 10.69 4.85
C PHE A 258 21.19 9.81 5.75
N GLY A 259 20.83 8.54 5.95
CA GLY A 259 21.49 7.65 6.91
C GLY A 259 22.45 6.64 6.28
N PHE A 260 22.17 6.19 5.06
CA PHE A 260 22.96 5.15 4.39
C PHE A 260 24.07 5.72 3.51
N HIS A 261 25.25 5.11 3.60
CA HIS A 261 26.35 5.37 2.67
C HIS A 261 26.09 4.64 1.34
N PRO A 262 26.28 5.33 0.20
CA PRO A 262 26.06 4.71 -1.11
C PRO A 262 27.12 3.66 -1.42
N SER A 263 26.78 2.71 -2.28
CA SER A 263 27.69 1.65 -2.73
C SER A 263 28.90 2.24 -3.46
N ARG A 264 30.12 1.95 -2.99
CA ARG A 264 31.37 2.38 -3.66
C ARG A 264 31.70 1.59 -4.93
N SER A 265 31.02 0.47 -5.16
CA SER A 265 31.27 -0.39 -6.32
C SER A 265 30.40 -0.06 -7.54
N CYS A 266 29.29 0.66 -7.37
CA CYS A 266 28.27 0.84 -8.41
C CYS A 266 27.33 2.02 -8.11
N GLY A 267 26.51 2.39 -9.10
CA GLY A 267 25.52 3.45 -8.96
C GLY A 267 26.07 4.86 -9.21
N PRO A 268 25.17 5.86 -9.30
CA PRO A 268 25.52 7.24 -9.62
C PRO A 268 26.15 7.99 -8.43
N PHE A 269 25.97 7.52 -7.20
CA PHE A 269 26.42 8.19 -5.98
C PHE A 269 27.78 7.69 -5.45
N ARG A 270 28.54 6.93 -6.25
CA ARG A 270 29.77 6.24 -5.85
C ARG A 270 30.83 7.11 -5.17
N VAL A 271 30.92 8.38 -5.60
CA VAL A 271 31.95 9.33 -5.16
C VAL A 271 31.53 10.10 -3.91
N GLN A 272 30.24 10.09 -3.57
CA GLN A 272 29.68 10.85 -2.46
C GLN A 272 29.66 10.02 -1.17
N ASP A 273 29.76 10.67 -0.02
CA ASP A 273 29.60 10.00 1.28
C ASP A 273 28.13 9.75 1.60
N TYR A 274 27.23 10.65 1.16
CA TYR A 274 25.78 10.46 1.24
C TYR A 274 25.08 10.85 -0.07
N MET A 275 23.90 10.27 -0.31
CA MET A 275 23.12 10.55 -1.54
C MET A 275 22.75 12.04 -1.68
N HIS A 276 22.49 12.72 -0.56
CA HIS A 276 22.10 14.13 -0.56
C HIS A 276 23.24 15.10 -0.94
N ASP A 277 24.51 14.69 -0.83
CA ASP A 277 25.65 15.55 -1.20
C ASP A 277 25.77 15.76 -2.72
N CYS A 278 25.16 14.86 -3.50
CA CYS A 278 25.01 15.04 -4.94
C CYS A 278 24.26 16.33 -5.28
N VAL A 279 23.31 16.76 -4.45
CA VAL A 279 22.56 18.01 -4.68
C VAL A 279 23.48 19.22 -4.51
N LYS A 280 24.36 19.22 -3.50
CA LYS A 280 25.34 20.30 -3.28
C LYS A 280 26.32 20.39 -4.45
N THR A 281 26.85 19.23 -4.88
CA THR A 281 27.79 19.15 -6.00
C THR A 281 27.14 19.55 -7.32
N SER A 282 25.90 19.14 -7.57
CA SER A 282 25.18 19.55 -8.78
C SER A 282 24.91 21.06 -8.77
N THR A 283 24.47 21.60 -7.63
CA THR A 283 24.15 23.03 -7.47
C THR A 283 25.35 23.95 -7.70
N SER A 284 26.58 23.50 -7.42
CA SER A 284 27.79 24.30 -7.68
C SER A 284 28.18 24.33 -9.16
N THR A 285 27.75 23.35 -9.95
CA THR A 285 27.96 23.32 -11.42
C THR A 285 26.91 24.11 -12.21
N LEU A 286 25.79 24.48 -11.58
CA LEU A 286 24.72 25.25 -12.22
C LEU A 286 25.09 26.74 -12.39
N PRO A 287 24.46 27.44 -13.36
CA PRO A 287 24.61 28.89 -13.52
C PRO A 287 24.36 29.64 -12.21
N SER A 288 25.07 30.75 -12.01
CA SER A 288 25.05 31.53 -10.76
C SER A 288 23.64 32.00 -10.35
N VAL A 289 22.75 32.23 -11.31
CA VAL A 289 21.33 32.56 -11.06
C VAL A 289 20.60 31.38 -10.42
N LEU A 290 20.71 30.19 -11.01
CA LEU A 290 20.04 28.97 -10.51
C LEU A 290 20.57 28.52 -9.15
N SER A 291 21.90 28.61 -8.95
CA SER A 291 22.53 28.28 -7.68
C SER A 291 22.07 29.20 -6.54
N LYS A 292 21.97 30.52 -6.82
CA LYS A 292 21.43 31.49 -5.85
C LYS A 292 19.95 31.25 -5.55
N SER A 293 19.13 30.95 -6.56
CA SER A 293 17.71 30.62 -6.38
C SER A 293 17.53 29.36 -5.54
N TYR A 294 18.31 28.31 -5.77
CA TYR A 294 18.28 27.09 -4.96
C TYR A 294 18.63 27.38 -3.50
N ASN A 295 19.74 28.06 -3.25
CA ASN A 295 20.18 28.40 -1.88
C ASN A 295 19.18 29.31 -1.15
N PHE A 296 18.49 30.20 -1.88
CA PHE A 296 17.41 31.01 -1.32
C PHE A 296 16.20 30.17 -0.92
N VAL A 297 15.72 29.28 -1.81
CA VAL A 297 14.55 28.43 -1.56
C VAL A 297 14.80 27.42 -0.44
N THR A 298 15.97 26.78 -0.43
CA THR A 298 16.36 25.78 0.57
C THR A 298 16.83 26.42 1.89
N SER A 299 16.85 27.75 1.98
CA SER A 299 17.16 28.45 3.22
C SER A 299 16.18 28.09 4.33
N ILE A 300 16.71 27.97 5.55
CA ILE A 300 15.95 27.70 6.78
C ILE A 300 14.84 28.74 6.96
N ALA A 301 15.09 30.01 6.62
CA ALA A 301 14.11 31.09 6.74
C ALA A 301 12.93 30.92 5.78
N VAL A 302 13.18 30.56 4.52
CA VAL A 302 12.13 30.39 3.50
C VAL A 302 11.33 29.12 3.78
N THR A 303 12.03 28.02 4.07
CA THR A 303 11.40 26.74 4.44
C THR A 303 10.54 26.89 5.70
N GLY A 304 11.06 27.54 6.75
CA GLY A 304 10.33 27.83 7.98
C GLY A 304 9.10 28.71 7.72
N SER A 305 9.23 29.74 6.89
CA SER A 305 8.11 30.62 6.54
C SER A 305 7.00 29.88 5.79
N ILE A 306 7.34 29.00 4.86
CA ILE A 306 6.37 28.15 4.13
C ILE A 306 5.64 27.22 5.11
N ILE A 307 6.36 26.62 6.07
CA ILE A 307 5.76 25.76 7.09
C ILE A 307 4.77 26.56 7.96
N ILE A 308 5.13 27.76 8.39
CA ILE A 308 4.24 28.63 9.18
C ILE A 308 2.98 28.99 8.39
N ILE A 309 3.12 29.38 7.12
CA ILE A 309 1.99 29.70 6.25
C ILE A 309 1.08 28.46 6.08
N LEU A 310 1.66 27.28 5.86
CA LEU A 310 0.90 26.03 5.78
C LEU A 310 0.15 25.74 7.09
N LEU A 311 0.77 25.92 8.25
CA LEU A 311 0.12 25.73 9.55
C LEU A 311 -1.04 26.70 9.74
N VAL A 312 -0.89 27.97 9.34
CA VAL A 312 -1.97 28.97 9.38
C VAL A 312 -3.12 28.57 8.45
N ILE A 313 -2.82 28.09 7.24
CA ILE A 313 -3.85 27.61 6.29
C ILE A 313 -4.58 26.40 6.88
N ILE A 314 -3.85 25.42 7.44
CA ILE A 314 -4.44 24.24 8.07
C ILE A 314 -5.32 24.64 9.26
N TYR A 315 -4.84 25.55 10.11
CA TYR A 315 -5.60 26.08 11.24
C TYR A 315 -6.88 26.75 10.76
N TYR A 316 -6.79 27.67 9.79
CA TYR A 316 -7.94 28.36 9.21
C TYR A 316 -8.95 27.39 8.60
N LYS A 317 -8.50 26.41 7.81
CA LYS A 317 -9.38 25.39 7.21
C LYS A 317 -10.05 24.52 8.26
N THR A 318 -9.34 24.17 9.33
CA THR A 318 -9.88 23.39 10.45
C THR A 318 -10.95 24.20 11.19
N TYR A 319 -10.68 25.48 11.47
CA TYR A 319 -11.64 26.41 12.08
C TYR A 319 -12.90 26.57 11.22
N VAL A 320 -12.75 26.87 9.93
CA VAL A 320 -13.88 27.00 8.98
C VAL A 320 -14.69 25.71 8.88
N THR A 321 -14.02 24.55 8.86
CA THR A 321 -14.71 23.25 8.85
C THR A 321 -15.50 23.02 10.14
N SER A 322 -14.97 23.44 11.29
CA SER A 322 -15.67 23.36 12.57
C SER A 322 -16.92 24.26 12.58
N ALA A 323 -16.79 25.52 12.17
CA ALA A 323 -17.90 26.47 12.10
C ALA A 323 -19.00 26.00 11.12
N HIS A 324 -18.64 25.47 9.95
CA HIS A 324 -19.62 24.89 9.02
C HIS A 324 -20.36 23.68 9.60
N ARG A 325 -19.70 22.86 10.44
CA ARG A 325 -20.37 21.73 11.12
C ARG A 325 -21.40 22.22 12.13
N GLU A 326 -21.08 23.24 12.91
CA GLU A 326 -22.01 23.85 13.87
C GLU A 326 -23.21 24.47 13.15
N ASN A 327 -22.97 25.26 12.10
CA ASN A 327 -24.03 25.85 11.28
C ASN A 327 -24.92 24.75 10.66
N ALA A 328 -24.34 23.66 10.15
CA ALA A 328 -25.10 22.54 9.60
C ALA A 328 -25.97 21.83 10.66
N GLN A 329 -25.49 21.71 11.90
CA GLN A 329 -26.28 21.16 13.01
C GLN A 329 -27.43 22.10 13.38
N TYR A 330 -27.16 23.40 13.44
CA TYR A 330 -28.16 24.43 13.72
C TYR A 330 -29.30 24.43 12.69
N TYR A 331 -28.98 24.41 11.39
CA TYR A 331 -30.00 24.31 10.32
C TYR A 331 -30.82 23.02 10.42
N LYS A 332 -30.21 21.88 10.79
CA LYS A 332 -30.94 20.64 11.02
C LYS A 332 -31.92 20.75 12.19
N GLN A 333 -31.51 21.38 13.28
CA GLN A 333 -32.40 21.59 14.44
C GLN A 333 -33.58 22.49 14.09
N GLN A 334 -33.38 23.54 13.30
CA GLN A 334 -34.49 24.37 12.83
C GLN A 334 -35.49 23.57 11.97
N LEU A 335 -34.99 22.76 11.03
CA LEU A 335 -35.85 21.92 10.19
C LEU A 335 -36.67 20.90 11.01
N MET A 336 -36.07 20.28 12.03
CA MET A 336 -36.79 19.37 12.92
C MET A 336 -37.91 20.09 13.69
N ARG A 337 -37.66 21.28 14.24
CA ARG A 337 -38.69 22.06 14.95
C ARG A 337 -39.86 22.46 14.06
N VAL A 338 -39.60 22.88 12.81
CA VAL A 338 -40.65 23.23 11.84
C VAL A 338 -41.47 21.99 11.46
N SER A 339 -40.81 20.85 11.25
CA SER A 339 -41.48 19.57 10.97
C SER A 339 -42.40 19.14 12.14
N ASP A 340 -41.97 19.31 13.39
CA ASP A 340 -42.77 18.95 14.55
C ASP A 340 -44.01 19.85 14.71
N GLN A 341 -43.87 21.15 14.42
CA GLN A 341 -44.99 22.10 14.38
C GLN A 341 -46.03 21.75 13.30
N GLN A 342 -45.57 21.29 12.13
CA GLN A 342 -46.46 20.88 11.04
C GLN A 342 -47.18 19.56 11.37
N ASN A 343 -46.51 18.60 12.02
CA ASN A 343 -47.15 17.36 12.48
C ASN A 343 -48.18 17.60 13.59
N THR A 344 -47.91 18.52 14.53
CA THR A 344 -48.86 18.87 15.59
C THR A 344 -50.11 19.56 15.06
N THR A 345 -49.97 20.48 14.09
CA THR A 345 -51.11 21.12 13.42
C THR A 345 -51.90 20.15 12.54
N THR A 346 -51.25 19.18 11.91
CA THR A 346 -51.94 18.14 11.13
C THR A 346 -52.72 17.18 12.04
N ASN A 347 -52.14 16.74 13.15
CA ASN A 347 -52.82 15.88 14.11
C ASN A 347 -53.99 16.58 14.82
N SER A 348 -53.88 17.87 15.14
CA SER A 348 -55.02 18.62 15.70
C SER A 348 -56.13 18.84 14.67
N GLY A 349 -55.79 19.03 13.39
CA GLY A 349 -56.76 19.08 12.30
C GLY A 349 -57.52 17.75 12.12
N ILE A 350 -56.82 16.61 12.15
CA ILE A 350 -57.43 15.28 12.04
C ILE A 350 -58.30 14.96 13.27
N LEU A 351 -57.85 15.34 14.47
CA LEU A 351 -58.64 15.16 15.69
C LEU A 351 -59.97 15.93 15.61
N ASN A 352 -59.94 17.18 15.12
CA ASN A 352 -61.15 17.99 15.00
C ASN A 352 -62.15 17.42 13.97
N VAL A 353 -61.68 16.73 12.92
CA VAL A 353 -62.54 16.05 11.93
C VAL A 353 -63.10 14.73 12.45
N LEU A 354 -62.43 14.06 13.40
CA LEU A 354 -62.92 12.81 14.03
C LEU A 354 -63.95 13.06 15.16
N PHE A 355 -64.03 14.28 15.68
CA PHE A 355 -64.96 14.68 16.76
C PHE A 355 -66.07 15.62 16.28
N THR A 356 -66.28 15.76 14.97
CA THR A 356 -67.49 16.31 14.34
C THR A 356 -68.19 15.24 13.53
#